data_AF-A0A7J6M417-F1
#
_entry.id   AF-A0A7J6M417-F1
#
_cell.length_a   1.000
_cell.length_b   1.000
_cell.length_c   1.000
_cell.angle_alpha   90.00
_cell.angle_beta   90.00
_cell.angle_gamma   90.00
#
_symmetry.space_group_name_H-M   'P 1'
#
loop_
_entity.id
_entity.type
_entity.pdbx_description
1 polymer ?
#
loop_
_entity_poly.entity_id
_entity_poly.type
_entity_poly.pdbx_seq_one_letter_code
_entity_poly.pdbx_strand_id
1 'polypeptide(L)'
;MSSAQDVFSEDPHYPSAGSFPTTQGSAGSKYSRKDYWDLDQILQDEQLIDTRLVDTAYGLGWMNSQAAEVESYQRRREDEDADGDGDENMSQAENRPVGGQSGDEGSANHLPADCKLSLPLWIAEGLYLRRFVEIEEVPSIFNANMQGLMTLEATVMRLDQKSFYYFEIGMRLAALLGLHTLMERLLKGMFERSRNIFDVAQTQIVGADQEKRMQVLMDFMTRSEREIFQQGVMVAGEYDLFRSGQLSRVRQSAVHIAPRRD
;
A
#
# COMPACT_ATOMS: atom_id res chain seq x y z
N MET A 1 37.19 -50.64 16.01
CA MET A 1 38.43 -49.85 15.77
C MET A 1 38.12 -48.97 14.56
N SER A 2 37.61 -47.75 14.79
CA SER A 2 38.37 -46.47 14.85
C SER A 2 38.53 -45.89 13.44
N SER A 3 38.35 -44.61 13.13
CA SER A 3 37.72 -43.41 13.70
C SER A 3 37.63 -42.38 12.54
N ALA A 4 36.77 -41.37 12.68
CA ALA A 4 36.61 -40.22 11.79
C ALA A 4 37.88 -39.37 11.59
N GLN A 5 37.93 -38.55 10.52
CA GLN A 5 38.39 -37.16 10.59
C GLN A 5 38.03 -36.34 9.33
N ASP A 6 37.36 -35.21 9.58
CA ASP A 6 37.22 -34.02 8.74
C ASP A 6 38.57 -33.38 8.39
N VAL A 7 38.71 -32.78 7.20
CA VAL A 7 39.50 -31.54 7.00
C VAL A 7 38.95 -30.76 5.79
N PHE A 8 38.20 -29.69 6.08
CA PHE A 8 38.10 -28.48 5.27
C PHE A 8 39.50 -27.86 5.15
N SER A 9 39.98 -27.63 3.93
CA SER A 9 41.16 -26.80 3.68
C SER A 9 40.74 -25.63 2.80
N GLU A 10 40.51 -24.48 3.44
CA GLU A 10 40.46 -23.17 2.79
C GLU A 10 41.88 -22.79 2.37
N ASP A 11 42.08 -22.44 1.10
CA ASP A 11 43.28 -21.71 0.68
C ASP A 11 42.87 -20.32 0.17
N PRO A 12 43.50 -19.24 0.69
CA PRO A 12 43.14 -17.87 0.38
C PRO A 12 44.10 -17.32 -0.68
N HIS A 13 43.60 -16.92 -1.86
CA HIS A 13 44.16 -15.82 -2.67
C HIS A 13 43.34 -15.62 -3.95
N TYR A 14 42.33 -14.75 -3.88
CA TYR A 14 41.86 -14.01 -5.05
C TYR A 14 41.81 -12.52 -4.69
N PRO A 15 42.33 -11.62 -5.55
CA PRO A 15 42.47 -10.21 -5.23
C PRO A 15 41.13 -9.46 -5.30
N SER A 16 40.86 -8.67 -4.26
CA SER A 16 39.69 -7.80 -4.14
C SER A 16 39.72 -6.67 -5.16
N ALA A 17 38.71 -6.58 -6.00
CA ALA A 17 38.49 -5.44 -6.88
C ALA A 17 37.86 -4.28 -6.10
N GLY A 18 38.57 -3.14 -6.06
CA GLY A 18 37.99 -1.79 -6.09
C GLY A 18 37.27 -1.29 -4.83
N SER A 19 38.04 -0.89 -3.82
CA SER A 19 37.57 0.06 -2.80
C SER A 19 37.44 1.46 -3.39
N PHE A 20 36.20 1.91 -3.66
CA PHE A 20 35.89 3.32 -3.85
C PHE A 20 35.64 3.97 -2.48
N PRO A 21 36.04 5.24 -2.27
CA PRO A 21 35.91 5.90 -0.98
C PRO A 21 34.44 6.14 -0.66
N THR A 22 34.01 5.64 0.50
CA THR A 22 32.71 5.90 1.10
C THR A 22 32.63 7.37 1.52
N THR A 23 32.01 8.21 0.69
CA THR A 23 31.47 9.49 1.17
C THR A 23 30.26 9.15 2.05
N GLN A 24 30.40 9.37 3.35
CA GLN A 24 29.29 9.32 4.30
C GLN A 24 28.23 10.34 3.90
N GLY A 25 27.16 9.83 3.30
CA GLY A 25 25.87 10.49 3.12
C GLY A 25 24.81 9.41 3.30
N SER A 26 24.43 9.14 4.56
CA SER A 26 23.42 8.16 4.92
C SER A 26 22.03 8.64 4.48
N ALA A 27 21.71 8.47 3.20
CA ALA A 27 20.35 8.39 2.69
C ALA A 27 20.14 6.94 2.25
N GLY A 28 19.62 6.11 3.15
CA GLY A 28 19.33 4.70 2.85
C GLY A 28 18.39 4.61 1.65
N SER A 29 18.78 3.82 0.65
CA SER A 29 17.87 3.46 -0.45
C SER A 29 16.66 2.76 0.16
N LYS A 30 15.48 3.36 0.03
CA LYS A 30 14.21 2.85 0.58
C LYS A 30 13.84 1.47 0.04
N TYR A 31 14.37 1.12 -1.13
CA TYR A 31 14.15 -0.16 -1.78
C TYR A 31 15.48 -0.91 -1.88
N SER A 32 15.49 -2.17 -1.47
CA SER A 32 16.47 -3.11 -2.00
C SER A 32 16.24 -3.25 -3.51
N ARG A 33 17.28 -3.59 -4.28
CA ARG A 33 17.15 -3.84 -5.73
C ARG A 33 16.07 -4.89 -6.05
N LYS A 34 15.76 -5.76 -5.08
CA LYS A 34 14.72 -6.79 -5.16
C LYS A 34 13.30 -6.24 -4.99
N ASP A 35 13.13 -5.19 -4.20
CA ASP A 35 11.80 -4.68 -3.80
C ASP A 35 11.20 -3.75 -4.87
N TYR A 36 12.05 -3.14 -5.71
CA TYR A 36 11.59 -2.26 -6.80
C TYR A 36 10.69 -2.98 -7.82
N TRP A 37 10.87 -4.28 -8.01
CA TRP A 37 10.09 -5.09 -8.96
C TRP A 37 8.94 -5.85 -8.30
N ASP A 38 8.75 -5.67 -7.00
CA ASP A 38 7.64 -6.29 -6.29
C ASP A 38 6.33 -5.52 -6.57
N LEU A 39 5.41 -6.20 -7.26
CA LEU A 39 4.11 -5.63 -7.59
C LEU A 39 3.30 -5.31 -6.33
N ASP A 40 3.39 -6.15 -5.29
CA ASP A 40 2.66 -5.93 -4.05
C ASP A 40 3.19 -4.64 -3.37
N GLN A 41 4.49 -4.36 -3.46
CA GLN A 41 5.08 -3.13 -2.92
C GLN A 41 4.65 -1.88 -3.70
N ILE A 42 4.59 -1.96 -5.02
CA ILE A 42 4.12 -0.86 -5.88
C ILE A 42 2.65 -0.54 -5.55
N LEU A 43 1.82 -1.57 -5.42
CA LEU A 43 0.40 -1.39 -5.08
C LEU A 43 0.20 -0.84 -3.66
N GLN A 44 1.05 -1.22 -2.71
CA GLN A 44 1.04 -0.61 -1.37
C GLN A 44 1.38 0.88 -1.41
N ASP A 45 2.35 1.26 -2.24
CA ASP A 45 2.81 2.63 -2.38
C ASP A 45 1.73 3.56 -2.94
N GLU A 46 0.82 3.04 -3.76
CA GLU A 46 -0.31 3.79 -4.33
C GLU A 46 -1.39 4.16 -3.30
N GLN A 47 -1.35 3.61 -2.09
CA GLN A 47 -2.34 3.95 -1.06
C GLN A 47 -2.31 5.46 -0.75
N LEU A 48 -3.47 6.10 -0.85
CA LEU A 48 -3.64 7.51 -0.53
C LEU A 48 -3.63 7.74 0.99
N ILE A 49 -2.94 8.80 1.40
CA ILE A 49 -2.83 9.27 2.78
C ILE A 49 -3.12 10.76 2.80
N ASP A 50 -3.91 11.16 3.79
CA ASP A 50 -4.24 12.56 4.01
C ASP A 50 -3.07 13.27 4.69
N THR A 51 -2.64 14.35 4.06
CA THR A 51 -1.49 15.16 4.44
C THR A 51 -1.88 16.63 4.44
N ARG A 52 -1.15 17.43 5.21
CA ARG A 52 -1.29 18.87 5.27
C ARG A 52 0.01 19.52 4.80
N LEU A 53 -0.07 20.49 3.90
CA LEU A 53 1.10 21.26 3.49
C LEU A 53 1.58 22.17 4.61
N VAL A 54 2.89 22.18 4.87
CA VAL A 54 3.51 23.07 5.86
C VAL A 54 3.68 24.48 5.28
N ASP A 55 4.01 24.57 3.99
CA ASP A 55 4.28 25.83 3.31
C ASP A 55 3.57 25.86 1.95
N THR A 56 3.51 27.05 1.36
CA THR A 56 2.90 27.29 0.06
C THR A 56 3.68 26.55 -1.03
N ALA A 57 3.00 25.70 -1.78
CA ALA A 57 3.59 24.92 -2.86
C ALA A 57 3.30 25.57 -4.21
N TYR A 58 4.33 26.17 -4.81
CA TYR A 58 4.24 26.85 -6.10
C TYR A 58 4.13 25.86 -7.26
N GLY A 59 3.28 26.16 -8.25
CA GLY A 59 3.09 25.37 -9.47
C GLY A 59 2.31 24.06 -9.29
N LEU A 60 1.82 23.77 -8.09
CA LEU A 60 1.15 22.51 -7.74
C LEU A 60 -0.37 22.67 -7.51
N GLY A 61 -0.98 23.79 -7.92
CA GLY A 61 -2.42 24.04 -7.77
C GLY A 61 -3.33 22.91 -8.29
N TRP A 62 -2.90 22.22 -9.36
CA TRP A 62 -3.61 21.09 -9.96
C TRP A 62 -3.78 19.86 -9.04
N MET A 63 -3.00 19.76 -7.95
CA MET A 63 -3.11 18.64 -7.01
C MET A 63 -4.27 18.81 -6.01
N ASN A 64 -4.86 20.01 -5.90
CA ASN A 64 -6.04 20.21 -5.07
C ASN A 64 -7.28 19.67 -5.81
N SER A 65 -7.75 18.48 -5.43
CA SER A 65 -8.94 17.88 -6.03
C SER A 65 -10.18 18.77 -5.95
N GLN A 66 -10.32 19.55 -4.88
CA GLN A 66 -11.44 20.48 -4.72
C GLN A 66 -11.31 21.71 -5.63
N ALA A 67 -10.10 22.18 -5.92
CA ALA A 67 -9.90 23.28 -6.87
C ALA A 67 -10.07 22.80 -8.32
N ALA A 68 -9.59 21.58 -8.63
CA ALA A 68 -9.68 21.00 -9.97
C ALA A 68 -11.13 20.75 -10.41
N GLU A 69 -12.01 20.29 -9.49
CA GLU A 69 -13.45 20.16 -9.78
C GLU A 69 -14.09 21.51 -10.08
N VAL A 70 -13.83 22.54 -9.26
CA VAL A 70 -14.39 23.89 -9.45
C VAL A 70 -13.96 24.52 -10.77
N GLU A 71 -12.68 24.39 -11.15
CA GLU A 71 -12.19 24.87 -12.45
C GLU A 71 -12.86 24.16 -13.64
N SER A 72 -13.09 22.84 -13.53
CA SER A 72 -13.75 22.08 -14.59
C SER A 72 -15.22 22.47 -14.78
N TYR A 73 -15.93 22.81 -13.69
CA TYR A 73 -17.29 23.34 -13.75
C TYR A 73 -17.34 24.77 -14.29
N GLN A 74 -16.36 25.61 -13.94
CA GLN A 74 -16.25 26.98 -14.44
C GLN A 74 -15.98 27.00 -15.95
N ARG A 75 -15.01 26.20 -16.45
CA ARG A 75 -14.78 26.08 -17.90
C ARG A 75 -16.00 25.57 -18.65
N ARG A 76 -16.71 24.59 -18.10
CA ARG A 76 -17.93 24.06 -18.74
C ARG A 76 -19.04 25.11 -18.85
N ARG A 77 -19.14 26.01 -17.86
CA ARG A 77 -20.06 27.16 -17.93
C ARG A 77 -19.61 28.23 -18.92
N GLU A 78 -18.32 28.54 -18.95
CA GLU A 78 -17.75 29.51 -19.90
C GLU A 78 -17.90 29.03 -21.35
N ASP A 79 -17.78 27.72 -21.60
CA ASP A 79 -18.04 27.11 -22.91
C ASP A 79 -19.55 27.10 -23.24
N GLU A 80 -20.44 26.90 -22.25
CA GLU A 80 -21.90 26.99 -22.43
C GLU A 80 -22.38 28.42 -22.70
N ASP A 81 -21.72 29.44 -22.13
CA ASP A 81 -22.01 30.86 -22.35
C ASP A 81 -21.37 31.38 -23.66
N ALA A 82 -20.35 30.70 -24.21
CA ALA A 82 -19.68 31.07 -25.46
C ALA A 82 -20.44 30.62 -26.73
N ASP A 83 -21.30 29.61 -26.63
CA ASP A 83 -22.16 29.12 -27.73
C ASP A 83 -23.58 29.75 -27.71
N GLY A 84 -23.86 30.67 -26.77
CA GLY A 84 -25.11 31.41 -26.67
C GLY A 84 -25.07 32.75 -27.42
N ASP A 85 -25.39 32.72 -28.72
CA ASP A 85 -25.60 33.93 -29.54
C ASP A 85 -26.85 34.72 -29.05
N GLY A 86 -26.78 36.04 -29.19
CA GLY A 86 -27.50 37.05 -28.40
C GLY A 86 -29.03 37.01 -28.35
N ASP A 87 -29.61 37.45 -27.23
CA ASP A 87 -30.37 38.72 -27.22
C ASP A 87 -30.72 39.20 -25.79
N GLU A 88 -30.45 40.49 -25.59
CA GLU A 88 -31.11 41.45 -24.70
C GLU A 88 -31.50 41.03 -23.26
N ASN A 89 -30.78 41.56 -22.25
CA ASN A 89 -31.50 42.34 -21.23
C ASN A 89 -30.63 43.36 -20.50
N MET A 90 -31.02 44.62 -20.68
CA MET A 90 -30.52 45.81 -20.01
C MET A 90 -31.42 46.08 -18.80
N SER A 91 -30.91 45.86 -17.57
CA SER A 91 -31.22 46.61 -16.34
C SER A 91 -31.06 45.74 -15.08
N GLN A 92 -30.11 46.14 -14.23
CA GLN A 92 -30.30 46.43 -12.80
C GLN A 92 -28.93 46.42 -12.12
N ALA A 93 -28.37 47.62 -11.99
CA ALA A 93 -27.38 47.91 -10.99
C ALA A 93 -28.10 48.04 -9.65
N GLU A 94 -27.75 47.18 -8.68
CA GLU A 94 -27.44 47.56 -7.29
C GLU A 94 -27.09 46.32 -6.46
N ASN A 95 -26.13 46.50 -5.54
CA ASN A 95 -25.57 45.54 -4.58
C ASN A 95 -24.44 44.63 -5.07
N ARG A 96 -23.28 45.26 -5.35
CA ARG A 96 -21.97 44.61 -5.14
C ARG A 96 -21.44 44.99 -3.76
N PRO A 97 -21.13 44.03 -2.86
CA PRO A 97 -20.26 44.33 -1.74
C PRO A 97 -18.85 44.63 -2.28
N VAL A 98 -18.33 45.77 -1.87
CA VAL A 98 -16.96 46.20 -2.12
C VAL A 98 -16.02 45.27 -1.38
N GLY A 99 -15.31 44.45 -2.14
CA GLY A 99 -14.17 43.64 -1.71
C GLY A 99 -13.08 43.70 -2.78
N GLY A 100 -12.60 44.91 -3.06
CA GLY A 100 -11.42 45.12 -3.90
C GLY A 100 -10.16 44.96 -3.05
N GLN A 101 -9.42 43.87 -3.28
CA GLN A 101 -7.97 43.93 -3.32
C GLN A 101 -7.51 43.06 -4.50
N SER A 102 -7.05 43.79 -5.51
CA SER A 102 -6.34 43.33 -6.68
C SER A 102 -4.94 42.83 -6.31
N GLY A 103 -4.50 41.81 -7.03
CA GLY A 103 -3.09 41.47 -7.18
C GLY A 103 -2.78 40.01 -6.94
N ASP A 104 -2.94 39.17 -7.97
CA ASP A 104 -1.87 38.30 -8.49
C ASP A 104 -2.44 37.38 -9.59
N GLU A 105 -2.50 37.87 -10.84
CA GLU A 105 -2.77 37.05 -12.03
C GLU A 105 -1.57 36.12 -12.39
N GLY A 106 -0.58 36.00 -11.50
CA GLY A 106 0.42 34.93 -11.46
C GLY A 106 0.16 33.83 -10.41
N SER A 107 -0.85 33.98 -9.54
CA SER A 107 -1.10 33.08 -8.38
C SER A 107 -1.97 31.86 -8.65
N ALA A 108 -2.52 31.71 -9.86
CA ALA A 108 -3.58 30.73 -10.14
C ALA A 108 -3.17 29.25 -10.01
N ASN A 109 -1.87 28.96 -9.88
CA ASN A 109 -1.35 27.59 -9.85
C ASN A 109 -0.59 27.26 -8.56
N HIS A 110 -0.93 27.88 -7.44
CA HIS A 110 -0.23 27.67 -6.17
C HIS A 110 -1.15 27.00 -5.14
N LEU A 111 -0.60 26.06 -4.38
CA LEU A 111 -1.26 25.45 -3.24
C LEU A 111 -0.98 26.26 -1.99
N PRO A 112 -2.00 26.77 -1.28
CA PRO A 112 -1.78 27.54 -0.06
C PRO A 112 -1.19 26.65 1.04
N ALA A 113 -0.45 27.26 1.97
CA ALA A 113 -0.05 26.61 3.21
C ALA A 113 -1.28 26.08 3.98
N ASP A 114 -1.08 25.05 4.80
CA ASP A 114 -2.14 24.34 5.54
C ASP A 114 -3.22 23.67 4.68
N CYS A 115 -3.05 23.60 3.35
CA CYS A 115 -3.97 22.88 2.49
C CYS A 115 -3.91 21.36 2.75
N LYS A 116 -5.09 20.74 2.83
CA LYS A 116 -5.23 19.28 2.98
C LYS A 116 -5.18 18.60 1.62
N LEU A 117 -4.30 17.63 1.47
CA LEU A 117 -4.07 16.88 0.23
C LEU A 117 -4.05 15.39 0.52
N SER A 118 -4.71 14.62 -0.35
CA SER A 118 -4.59 13.16 -0.34
C SER A 118 -3.51 12.75 -1.33
N LEU A 119 -2.40 12.22 -0.81
CA LEU A 119 -1.21 11.87 -1.61
C LEU A 119 -0.92 10.37 -1.49
N PRO A 120 -0.45 9.72 -2.58
CA PRO A 120 0.10 8.38 -2.49
C PRO A 120 1.22 8.29 -1.45
N LEU A 121 1.29 7.17 -0.73
CA LEU A 121 2.25 6.93 0.35
C LEU A 121 3.69 7.19 -0.07
N TRP A 122 4.08 6.78 -1.28
CA TRP A 122 5.45 7.01 -1.76
C TRP A 122 5.82 8.50 -1.92
N ILE A 123 4.86 9.35 -2.29
CA ILE A 123 5.03 10.81 -2.35
C ILE A 123 5.01 11.38 -0.92
N ALA A 124 3.97 11.04 -0.16
CA ALA A 124 3.73 11.55 1.18
C ALA A 124 4.94 11.32 2.10
N GLU A 125 5.52 10.11 2.07
CA GLU A 125 6.70 9.77 2.85
C GLU A 125 7.92 10.60 2.46
N GLY A 126 8.14 10.83 1.16
CA GLY A 126 9.24 11.64 0.66
C GLY A 126 9.13 13.12 1.04
N LEU A 127 7.92 13.66 1.04
CA LEU A 127 7.64 15.04 1.43
C LEU A 127 7.67 15.21 2.96
N TYR A 128 7.17 14.23 3.71
CA TYR A 128 7.15 14.23 5.18
C TYR A 128 8.57 14.24 5.75
N LEU A 129 9.46 13.37 5.26
CA LEU A 129 10.86 13.32 5.71
C LEU A 129 11.62 14.62 5.44
N ARG A 130 11.20 15.40 4.43
CA ARG A 130 11.76 16.71 4.09
C ARG A 130 11.02 17.88 4.74
N ARG A 131 9.98 17.61 5.54
CA ARG A 131 9.14 18.60 6.24
C ARG A 131 8.36 19.54 5.32
N PHE A 132 8.02 19.08 4.11
CA PHE A 132 7.11 19.83 3.23
C PHE A 132 5.63 19.57 3.55
N VAL A 133 5.33 18.39 4.09
CA VAL A 133 3.99 18.01 4.52
C VAL A 133 4.03 17.43 5.93
N GLU A 134 2.95 17.62 6.67
CA GLU A 134 2.64 16.95 7.91
C GLU A 134 1.55 15.89 7.66
N ILE A 135 1.68 14.73 8.27
CA ILE A 135 0.61 13.72 8.28
C ILE A 135 -0.26 14.06 9.48
N GLU A 136 -1.38 14.73 9.23
CA GLU A 136 -2.24 15.33 10.25
C GLU A 136 -2.93 14.27 11.12
N GLU A 137 -3.44 13.22 10.48
CA GLU A 137 -4.16 12.15 11.15
C GLU A 137 -3.66 10.80 10.65
N VAL A 138 -3.47 9.87 11.59
CA VAL A 138 -3.30 8.47 11.22
C VAL A 138 -4.59 8.04 10.51
N PRO A 139 -4.52 7.39 9.34
CA PRO A 139 -5.71 6.98 8.60
C PRO A 139 -6.74 6.29 9.50
N SER A 140 -8.02 6.56 9.28
CA SER A 140 -9.11 6.11 10.15
C SER A 140 -9.15 4.60 10.38
N ILE A 141 -8.59 3.83 9.44
CA ILE A 141 -8.40 2.38 9.54
C ILE A 141 -7.47 1.97 10.70
N PHE A 142 -6.62 2.86 11.22
CA PHE A 142 -5.76 2.62 12.37
C PHE A 142 -6.19 3.40 13.62
N ASN A 143 -7.45 3.86 13.68
CA ASN A 143 -7.98 4.56 14.85
C ASN A 143 -7.87 3.72 16.13
N ALA A 144 -7.83 4.38 17.29
CA ALA A 144 -7.71 3.72 18.59
C ALA A 144 -8.78 2.63 18.84
N ASN A 145 -10.01 2.85 18.33
CA ASN A 145 -11.08 1.84 18.37
C ASN A 145 -10.70 0.59 17.56
N MET A 146 -10.19 0.76 16.34
CA MET A 146 -9.75 -0.36 15.51
C MET A 146 -8.60 -1.13 16.15
N GLN A 147 -7.65 -0.41 16.75
CA GLN A 147 -6.55 -1.01 17.49
C GLN A 147 -7.04 -1.79 18.73
N GLY A 148 -8.08 -1.29 19.40
CA GLY A 148 -8.75 -1.98 20.50
C GLY A 148 -9.40 -3.28 20.06
N LEU A 149 -10.17 -3.25 18.97
CA LEU A 149 -10.77 -4.44 18.36
C LEU A 149 -9.70 -5.46 17.95
N MET A 150 -8.62 -5.01 17.32
CA MET A 150 -7.48 -5.86 16.94
C MET A 150 -6.83 -6.55 18.13
N THR A 151 -6.80 -5.89 19.30
CA THR A 151 -6.19 -6.47 20.50
C THR A 151 -7.10 -7.48 21.20
N LEU A 152 -8.42 -7.35 21.01
CA LEU A 152 -9.43 -8.21 21.63
C LEU A 152 -9.73 -9.44 20.78
N GLU A 153 -10.01 -9.24 19.50
CA GLU A 153 -10.51 -10.27 18.59
C GLU A 153 -9.92 -10.09 17.18
N ALA A 154 -8.61 -10.34 17.03
CA ALA A 154 -7.92 -10.16 15.76
C ALA A 154 -8.47 -11.09 14.67
N THR A 155 -8.89 -12.31 15.03
CA THR A 155 -9.22 -13.39 14.07
C THR A 155 -10.53 -13.17 13.30
N VAL A 156 -11.50 -12.45 13.88
CA VAL A 156 -12.83 -12.25 13.29
C VAL A 156 -12.90 -10.98 12.43
N MET A 157 -11.87 -10.12 12.50
CA MET A 157 -11.87 -8.86 11.78
C MET A 157 -11.76 -9.03 10.26
N ARG A 158 -12.64 -8.33 9.55
CA ARG A 158 -12.61 -8.14 8.10
C ARG A 158 -11.65 -7.03 7.73
N LEU A 159 -10.38 -7.39 7.57
CA LEU A 159 -9.33 -6.44 7.18
C LEU A 159 -9.33 -6.16 5.68
N ASP A 160 -9.76 -7.12 4.87
CA ASP A 160 -9.99 -6.99 3.42
C ASP A 160 -10.81 -5.76 3.04
N GLN A 161 -11.89 -5.51 3.78
CA GLN A 161 -12.82 -4.42 3.52
C GLN A 161 -12.22 -3.05 3.87
N LYS A 162 -11.16 -3.03 4.69
CA LYS A 162 -10.53 -1.80 5.16
C LYS A 162 -9.31 -1.47 4.33
N SER A 163 -8.39 -2.43 4.21
CA SER A 163 -7.22 -2.31 3.37
C SER A 163 -6.67 -3.70 3.09
N PHE A 164 -6.42 -3.98 1.81
CA PHE A 164 -5.85 -5.25 1.39
C PHE A 164 -4.41 -5.45 1.91
N TYR A 165 -3.69 -4.34 2.17
CA TYR A 165 -2.32 -4.31 2.69
C TYR A 165 -2.25 -3.67 4.08
N TYR A 166 -3.21 -4.01 4.94
CA TYR A 166 -3.41 -3.37 6.23
C TYR A 166 -2.16 -3.42 7.14
N PHE A 167 -1.47 -4.56 7.22
CA PHE A 167 -0.32 -4.72 8.10
C PHE A 167 0.91 -4.01 7.55
N GLU A 168 1.15 -4.10 6.26
CA GLU A 168 2.30 -3.54 5.57
C GLU A 168 2.27 -2.00 5.63
N ILE A 169 1.13 -1.42 5.25
CA ILE A 169 0.91 0.03 5.31
C ILE A 169 0.95 0.51 6.77
N GLY A 170 0.31 -0.22 7.69
CA GLY A 170 0.25 0.14 9.10
C GLY A 170 1.63 0.14 9.76
N MET A 171 2.45 -0.87 9.48
CA MET A 171 3.82 -0.97 9.99
C MET A 171 4.70 0.16 9.45
N ARG A 172 4.56 0.47 8.15
CA ARG A 172 5.32 1.55 7.51
C ARG A 172 4.93 2.93 8.05
N LEU A 173 3.63 3.19 8.21
CA LEU A 173 3.14 4.42 8.84
C LEU A 173 3.57 4.54 10.31
N ALA A 174 3.49 3.45 11.07
CA ALA A 174 3.93 3.43 12.46
C ALA A 174 5.44 3.74 12.58
N ALA A 175 6.26 3.19 11.67
CA ALA A 175 7.69 3.47 11.62
C ALA A 175 7.96 4.94 11.21
N LEU A 176 7.24 5.46 10.21
CA LEU A 176 7.40 6.83 9.73
C LEU A 176 7.06 7.87 10.81
N LEU A 177 6.00 7.62 11.58
CA LEU A 177 5.50 8.53 12.63
C LEU A 177 6.10 8.24 14.02
N GLY A 178 6.92 7.19 14.17
CA GLY A 178 7.48 6.77 15.46
C GLY A 178 6.44 6.23 16.46
N LEU A 179 5.32 5.69 15.97
CA LEU A 179 4.21 5.18 16.79
C LEU A 179 4.46 3.73 17.25
N HIS A 180 5.30 3.56 18.27
CA HIS A 180 5.66 2.24 18.80
C HIS A 180 4.45 1.39 19.26
N THR A 181 3.45 2.02 19.87
CA THR A 181 2.27 1.32 20.38
C THR A 181 1.41 0.72 19.26
N LEU A 182 1.28 1.42 18.13
CA LEU A 182 0.60 0.92 16.95
C LEU A 182 1.37 -0.27 16.36
N MET A 183 2.69 -0.14 16.24
CA MET A 183 3.56 -1.19 15.72
C MET A 183 3.44 -2.49 16.54
N GLU A 184 3.49 -2.40 17.87
CA GLU A 184 3.34 -3.57 18.76
C GLU A 184 1.97 -4.24 18.61
N ARG A 185 0.88 -3.45 18.50
CA ARG A 185 -0.48 -3.97 18.34
C ARG A 185 -0.68 -4.64 16.98
N LEU A 186 -0.15 -4.05 15.91
CA LEU A 186 -0.19 -4.64 14.57
C LEU A 186 0.57 -5.97 14.54
N LEU A 187 1.77 -6.00 15.11
CA LEU A 187 2.58 -7.22 15.17
C LEU A 187 1.88 -8.33 15.97
N LYS A 188 1.31 -7.99 17.14
CA LYS A 188 0.54 -8.94 17.94
C LYS A 188 -0.66 -9.51 17.17
N GLY A 189 -1.44 -8.64 16.53
CA GLY A 189 -2.60 -9.04 15.72
C GLY A 189 -2.21 -9.93 14.54
N MET A 190 -1.12 -9.59 13.83
CA MET A 190 -0.58 -10.40 12.73
C MET A 190 -0.20 -11.80 13.22
N PHE A 191 0.49 -11.92 14.36
CA PHE A 191 0.87 -13.23 14.91
C PHE A 191 -0.34 -14.07 15.32
N GLU A 192 -1.33 -13.47 15.98
CA GLU A 192 -2.54 -14.16 16.41
C GLU A 192 -3.34 -14.70 15.22
N ARG A 193 -3.51 -13.88 14.19
CA ARG A 193 -4.19 -14.27 12.94
C ARG A 193 -3.38 -15.33 12.19
N SER A 194 -2.07 -15.16 12.07
CA SER A 194 -1.18 -16.13 11.40
C SER A 194 -1.28 -17.53 12.01
N ARG A 195 -1.36 -17.65 13.34
CA ARG A 195 -1.56 -18.94 14.02
C ARG A 195 -2.86 -19.61 13.58
N ASN A 196 -3.97 -18.88 13.62
CA ASN A 196 -5.26 -19.40 13.17
C ASN A 196 -5.21 -19.81 11.68
N ILE A 197 -4.59 -18.98 10.83
CA ILE A 197 -4.41 -19.27 9.41
C ILE A 197 -3.64 -20.59 9.21
N PHE A 198 -2.56 -20.83 9.96
CA PHE A 198 -1.81 -22.08 9.89
C PHE A 198 -2.65 -23.29 10.31
N ASP A 199 -3.40 -23.16 11.41
CA ASP A 199 -4.28 -24.24 11.89
C ASP A 199 -5.35 -24.59 10.84
N VAL A 200 -5.95 -23.57 10.22
CA VAL A 200 -6.97 -23.75 9.16
C VAL A 200 -6.37 -24.30 7.87
N ALA A 201 -5.17 -23.86 7.48
CA ALA A 201 -4.49 -24.36 6.29
C ALA A 201 -4.16 -25.86 6.38
N GLN A 202 -3.84 -26.35 7.58
CA GLN A 202 -3.51 -27.75 7.83
C GLN A 202 -4.73 -28.65 7.99
N THR A 203 -5.85 -28.11 8.50
CA THR A 203 -7.08 -28.89 8.75
C THR A 203 -7.95 -29.10 7.51
N GLN A 204 -7.33 -29.13 6.31
CA GLN A 204 -8.01 -29.16 5.00
C GLN A 204 -9.40 -29.80 5.05
N ILE A 205 -10.41 -28.96 4.81
CA ILE A 205 -11.81 -29.34 4.81
C ILE A 205 -12.04 -30.33 3.66
N VAL A 206 -12.02 -31.63 3.96
CA VAL A 206 -12.32 -32.69 2.99
C VAL A 206 -13.80 -32.58 2.59
N GLY A 207 -14.10 -32.21 1.34
CA GLY A 207 -15.47 -32.25 0.80
C GLY A 207 -15.75 -31.31 -0.38
N ALA A 208 -16.91 -31.49 -1.03
CA ALA A 208 -17.34 -30.73 -2.22
C ALA A 208 -17.56 -29.21 -1.98
N ASP A 209 -17.69 -28.78 -0.72
CA ASP A 209 -17.85 -27.37 -0.32
C ASP A 209 -16.53 -26.69 0.08
N GLN A 210 -15.38 -27.36 -0.08
CA GLN A 210 -14.07 -26.84 0.31
C GLN A 210 -13.75 -25.51 -0.35
N GLU A 211 -13.95 -25.43 -1.67
CA GLU A 211 -13.58 -24.24 -2.46
C GLU A 211 -14.37 -23.01 -2.01
N LYS A 212 -15.67 -23.15 -1.75
CA LYS A 212 -16.52 -22.06 -1.26
C LYS A 212 -16.09 -21.59 0.13
N ARG A 213 -15.82 -22.51 1.04
CA ARG A 213 -15.36 -22.16 2.40
C ARG A 213 -13.99 -21.50 2.37
N MET A 214 -13.10 -21.96 1.49
CA MET A 214 -11.79 -21.36 1.28
C MET A 214 -11.93 -19.94 0.72
N GLN A 215 -12.78 -19.72 -0.28
CA GLN A 215 -13.04 -18.38 -0.82
C GLN A 215 -13.60 -17.44 0.26
N VAL A 216 -14.61 -17.89 1.01
CA VAL A 216 -15.17 -17.11 2.12
C VAL A 216 -14.09 -16.77 3.13
N LEU A 217 -13.20 -17.70 3.48
CA LEU A 217 -12.11 -17.45 4.41
C LEU A 217 -11.08 -16.45 3.86
N MET A 218 -10.68 -16.61 2.59
CA MET A 218 -9.76 -15.70 1.90
C MET A 218 -10.30 -14.28 1.88
N ASP A 219 -11.63 -14.13 1.76
CA ASP A 219 -12.25 -12.82 1.81
C ASP A 219 -11.93 -12.11 3.13
N PHE A 220 -11.80 -12.76 4.28
CA PHE A 220 -11.44 -12.07 5.55
C PHE A 220 -9.96 -11.69 5.67
N MET A 221 -9.10 -12.21 4.79
CA MET A 221 -7.64 -12.12 4.90
C MET A 221 -7.04 -10.98 4.08
N THR A 222 -5.97 -10.40 4.61
CA THR A 222 -5.08 -9.45 3.93
C THR A 222 -4.15 -10.16 2.93
N ARG A 223 -3.40 -9.39 2.13
CA ARG A 223 -2.52 -9.95 1.09
C ARG A 223 -1.48 -10.94 1.62
N SER A 224 -0.69 -10.54 2.62
CA SER A 224 0.33 -11.42 3.23
C SER A 224 -0.28 -12.65 3.88
N GLU A 225 -1.43 -12.51 4.51
CA GLU A 225 -2.18 -13.64 5.09
C GLU A 225 -2.64 -14.63 4.03
N ARG A 226 -3.17 -14.15 2.91
CA ARG A 226 -3.54 -15.00 1.78
C ARG A 226 -2.33 -15.73 1.22
N GLU A 227 -1.19 -15.07 1.10
CA GLU A 227 0.04 -15.72 0.64
C GLU A 227 0.47 -16.85 1.58
N ILE A 228 0.55 -16.57 2.89
CA ILE A 228 0.89 -17.58 3.90
C ILE A 228 -0.10 -18.74 3.86
N PHE A 229 -1.40 -18.45 3.74
CA PHE A 229 -2.43 -19.47 3.66
C PHE A 229 -2.29 -20.33 2.39
N GLN A 230 -2.11 -19.73 1.21
CA GLN A 230 -1.94 -20.44 -0.05
C GLN A 230 -0.72 -21.37 -0.01
N GLN A 231 0.39 -20.87 0.51
CA GLN A 231 1.61 -21.68 0.71
C GLN A 231 1.35 -22.81 1.70
N GLY A 232 0.65 -22.55 2.81
CA GLY A 232 0.28 -23.57 3.78
C GLY A 232 -0.59 -24.68 3.17
N VAL A 233 -1.60 -24.32 2.39
CA VAL A 233 -2.49 -25.27 1.70
C VAL A 233 -1.72 -26.08 0.66
N MET A 234 -0.86 -25.43 -0.14
CA MET A 234 -0.02 -26.09 -1.14
C MET A 234 0.90 -27.12 -0.49
N VAL A 235 1.63 -26.73 0.56
CA VAL A 235 2.55 -27.62 1.28
C VAL A 235 1.81 -28.79 1.94
N ALA A 236 0.65 -28.54 2.54
CA ALA A 236 -0.18 -29.61 3.11
C ALA A 236 -0.64 -30.61 2.03
N GLY A 237 -1.08 -30.12 0.87
CA GLY A 237 -1.46 -30.97 -0.26
C GLY A 237 -0.28 -31.77 -0.84
N GLU A 238 0.89 -31.16 -0.99
CA GLU A 238 2.10 -31.85 -1.43
C GLU A 238 2.54 -32.92 -0.43
N TYR A 239 2.42 -32.65 0.86
CA TYR A 239 2.72 -33.61 1.92
C TYR A 239 1.78 -34.82 1.88
N ASP A 240 0.49 -34.61 1.61
CA ASP A 240 -0.47 -35.72 1.46
C ASP A 240 -0.18 -36.56 0.21
N LEU A 241 0.24 -35.94 -0.89
CA LEU A 241 0.71 -36.64 -2.09
C LEU A 241 1.99 -37.43 -1.84
N PHE A 242 2.92 -36.89 -1.05
CA PHE A 242 4.12 -37.59 -0.60
C PHE A 242 3.76 -38.80 0.26
N ARG A 243 2.90 -38.60 1.26
CA ARG A 243 2.46 -39.64 2.19
C ARG A 243 1.72 -40.79 1.49
N SER A 244 0.97 -40.49 0.44
CA SER A 244 0.27 -41.48 -0.39
C SER A 244 1.15 -42.11 -1.48
N GLY A 245 2.42 -41.71 -1.59
CA GLY A 245 3.38 -42.20 -2.59
C GLY A 245 3.15 -41.68 -4.01
N GLN A 246 2.15 -40.81 -4.21
CA GLN A 246 1.76 -40.29 -5.52
C GLN A 246 2.70 -39.21 -6.06
N LEU A 247 3.50 -38.57 -5.18
CA LEU A 247 4.45 -37.52 -5.57
C LEU A 247 5.56 -38.05 -6.50
N SER A 248 5.87 -39.34 -6.43
CA SER A 248 6.85 -40.00 -7.31
C SER A 248 6.40 -40.10 -8.78
N ARG A 249 5.10 -39.91 -9.05
CA ARG A 249 4.53 -40.00 -10.39
C ARG A 249 4.72 -38.66 -11.12
N VAL A 250 5.43 -38.69 -12.25
CA VAL A 250 5.57 -37.53 -13.13
C VAL A 250 4.19 -37.07 -13.59
N ARG A 251 3.84 -35.82 -13.29
CA ARG A 251 2.62 -35.13 -13.75
C ARG A 251 3.00 -34.06 -14.77
N GLN A 252 2.07 -33.74 -15.65
CA GLN A 252 2.24 -32.60 -16.54
C GLN A 252 2.28 -31.31 -15.72
N SER A 253 3.25 -30.44 -16.00
CA SER A 253 3.36 -29.12 -15.37
C SER A 253 2.24 -28.19 -15.84
N ALA A 254 1.94 -27.16 -15.04
CA ALA A 254 0.94 -26.13 -15.33
C ALA A 254 1.15 -25.37 -16.67
N VAL A 255 2.32 -25.49 -17.30
CA VAL A 255 2.64 -24.90 -18.61
C VAL A 255 1.73 -25.42 -19.75
N HIS A 256 1.06 -26.57 -19.59
CA HIS A 256 0.28 -27.18 -20.66
C HIS A 256 -1.23 -26.83 -20.67
N ILE A 257 -1.68 -25.84 -19.90
CA ILE A 257 -3.12 -25.58 -19.64
C ILE A 257 -3.85 -24.88 -20.80
N ALA A 258 -3.20 -24.39 -21.86
CA ALA A 258 -3.95 -23.87 -23.01
C ALA A 258 -4.53 -25.03 -23.84
N PRO A 259 -5.86 -25.28 -23.84
CA PRO A 259 -6.43 -26.17 -24.84
C PRO A 259 -6.13 -25.57 -26.21
N ARG A 260 -5.55 -26.38 -27.09
CA ARG A 260 -5.35 -26.02 -28.49
C ARG A 260 -6.75 -25.66 -29.03
N ARG A 261 -6.94 -24.39 -29.42
CA ARG A 261 -8.17 -23.99 -30.12
C ARG A 261 -8.19 -24.76 -31.44
N ASP A 262 -9.09 -25.73 -31.54
CA ASP A 262 -9.48 -26.37 -32.80
C ASP A 262 -10.40 -25.44 -33.60
#